data_AF-A0A7W0F7F4-F1
#
_entry.id   AF-A0A7W0F7F4-F1
#
_cell.length_a   1.000
_cell.length_b   1.000
_cell.length_c   1.000
_cell.angle_alpha   90.00
_cell.angle_beta   90.00
_cell.angle_gamma   90.00
#
_symmetry.space_group_name_H-M   'P 1'
#
loop_
_entity.id
_entity.type
_entity.pdbx_description
1 polymer ?
#
loop_
_entity_poly.entity_id
_entity_poly.type
_entity_poly.pdbx_seq_one_letter_code
_entity_poly.pdbx_strand_id
1 'polypeptide(L)'
;MDLKKKGFQLPENSEFDEETLTSTYGKLVAEPLERGFGTTLGNSMRRVLLSSLEGAAVTAVKITGSVHELSSITGVKEDVVDIILNIKKLRVKMHADGKRIATI
;
A
#
# COMPACT_ATOMS: atom_id res chain seq x y z
N MET A 1 32.03 2.45 -7.88
CA MET A 1 32.62 2.89 -6.61
C MET A 1 32.39 1.77 -5.61
N ASP A 2 33.45 1.12 -5.11
CA ASP A 2 33.34 -0.08 -4.26
C ASP A 2 33.20 0.34 -2.79
N LEU A 3 31.98 0.24 -2.26
CA LEU A 3 31.62 0.73 -0.92
C LEU A 3 32.32 -0.07 0.19
N LYS A 4 32.51 -1.38 -0.01
CA LYS A 4 33.24 -2.23 0.96
C LYS A 4 34.71 -1.83 1.07
N LYS A 5 35.36 -1.48 -0.05
CA LYS A 5 36.75 -1.00 -0.06
C LYS A 5 36.96 0.36 0.60
N LYS A 6 35.88 1.12 0.83
CA LYS A 6 35.91 2.39 1.58
C LYS A 6 35.64 2.22 3.09
N GLY A 7 35.51 0.98 3.56
CA GLY A 7 35.24 0.68 4.96
C GLY A 7 33.76 0.77 5.34
N PHE A 8 32.85 0.84 4.37
CA PHE A 8 31.42 0.97 4.62
C PHE A 8 30.79 -0.36 5.04
N GLN A 9 30.08 -0.40 6.17
CA GLN A 9 29.35 -1.60 6.61
C GLN A 9 28.02 -1.74 5.87
N LEU A 10 27.97 -2.69 4.93
CA LEU A 10 26.74 -3.10 4.26
C LEU A 10 26.08 -4.23 5.07
N PRO A 11 24.74 -4.28 5.13
CA PRO A 11 24.05 -5.39 5.77
C PRO A 11 24.39 -6.68 5.01
N GLU A 12 24.79 -7.70 5.76
CA GLU A 12 25.16 -9.01 5.22
C GLU A 12 23.97 -9.96 5.25
N ASN A 13 23.05 -9.75 6.20
CA ASN A 13 21.82 -10.51 6.34
C ASN A 13 20.62 -9.56 6.19
N SER A 14 19.65 -9.99 5.38
CA SER A 14 18.34 -9.35 5.26
C SER A 14 17.28 -10.44 5.21
N GLU A 15 16.63 -10.67 6.34
CA GLU A 15 15.71 -11.80 6.54
C GLU A 15 14.34 -11.30 7.00
N PHE A 16 13.29 -11.95 6.52
CA PHE A 16 11.95 -11.70 7.04
C PHE A 16 11.73 -12.51 8.30
N ASP A 17 11.11 -11.89 9.29
CA ASP A 17 10.65 -12.55 10.51
C ASP A 17 9.48 -13.48 10.17
N GLU A 18 9.79 -14.77 9.99
CA GLU A 18 8.85 -15.81 9.55
C GLU A 18 7.65 -15.97 10.49
N GLU A 19 7.81 -15.73 11.79
CA GLU A 19 6.72 -15.84 12.76
C GLU A 19 5.62 -14.80 12.51
N THR A 20 6.01 -13.62 12.02
CA THR A 20 5.08 -12.52 11.75
C THR A 20 4.62 -12.46 10.30
N LEU A 21 5.23 -13.24 9.40
CA LEU A 21 5.00 -13.14 7.97
C LEU A 21 3.59 -13.61 7.60
N THR A 22 2.84 -12.74 6.92
CA THR A 22 1.52 -13.06 6.37
C THR A 22 1.40 -12.58 4.92
N SER A 23 0.28 -12.87 4.28
CA SER A 23 0.01 -12.38 2.91
C SER A 23 -0.03 -10.85 2.77
N THR A 24 -0.18 -10.10 3.87
CA THR A 24 -0.31 -8.63 3.85
C THR A 24 0.63 -7.90 4.81
N TYR A 25 1.46 -8.62 5.55
CA TYR A 25 2.41 -8.06 6.51
C TYR A 25 3.73 -8.82 6.44
N GLY A 26 4.83 -8.08 6.46
CA GLY A 26 6.18 -8.64 6.60
C GLY A 26 7.08 -7.69 7.38
N LYS A 27 7.89 -8.25 8.27
CA LYS A 27 8.90 -7.53 9.04
C LYS A 27 10.28 -7.98 8.56
N LEU A 28 10.99 -7.08 7.88
CA LEU A 28 12.35 -7.31 7.40
C LEU A 28 13.36 -6.82 8.42
N VAL A 29 14.30 -7.67 8.83
CA VAL A 29 15.45 -7.32 9.67
C VAL A 29 16.70 -7.29 8.80
N ALA A 30 17.39 -6.16 8.76
CA ALA A 30 18.61 -5.97 7.98
C ALA A 30 19.75 -5.50 8.87
N GLU A 31 20.80 -6.31 8.96
CA GLU A 31 21.96 -6.07 9.81
C GLU A 31 23.24 -6.70 9.24
N PRO A 32 24.43 -6.23 9.65
CA PRO A 32 24.69 -5.04 10.46
C PRO A 32 24.67 -3.74 9.64
N LEU A 33 24.37 -2.62 10.29
CA LEU A 33 24.40 -1.28 9.69
C LEU A 33 25.31 -0.36 10.49
N GLU A 34 25.97 0.58 9.81
CA GLU A 34 26.71 1.63 10.49
C GLU A 34 25.81 2.50 11.37
N ARG A 35 26.40 3.05 12.44
CA ARG A 35 25.69 3.96 13.35
C ARG A 35 25.09 5.12 12.56
N GLY A 36 23.77 5.30 12.70
CA GLY A 36 23.01 6.35 12.03
C GLY A 36 22.43 5.96 10.67
N PHE A 37 22.94 4.92 10.00
CA PHE A 37 22.42 4.49 8.70
C PHE A 37 21.06 3.80 8.78
N GLY A 38 20.72 3.19 9.91
CA GLY A 38 19.36 2.66 10.14
C GLY A 38 18.28 3.71 9.93
N THR A 39 18.47 4.93 10.46
CA THR A 39 17.53 6.04 10.27
C THR A 39 17.51 6.54 8.83
N THR A 40 18.68 6.67 8.20
CA THR A 40 18.78 7.12 6.80
C THR A 40 18.07 6.17 5.84
N LEU A 41 18.32 4.87 5.97
CA LEU A 41 17.68 3.83 5.15
C LEU A 41 16.19 3.72 5.47
N GLY A 42 15.83 3.61 6.76
CA GLY A 42 14.45 3.45 7.21
C GLY A 42 13.56 4.63 6.80
N ASN A 43 14.02 5.87 6.96
CA ASN A 43 13.26 7.04 6.53
C ASN A 43 13.10 7.10 5.01
N SER A 44 14.16 6.77 4.26
CA SER A 44 14.10 6.75 2.80
C SER A 44 13.10 5.71 2.30
N MET A 45 13.20 4.47 2.82
CA MET A 45 12.26 3.39 2.49
C MET A 45 10.83 3.73 2.89
N ARG A 46 10.61 4.24 4.11
CA ARG A 46 9.28 4.67 4.57
C ARG A 46 8.65 5.69 3.61
N ARG A 47 9.41 6.68 3.14
CA ARG A 47 8.90 7.69 2.20
C ARG A 47 8.49 7.04 0.88
N VAL A 48 9.39 6.25 0.28
CA VAL A 48 9.11 5.57 -1.00
C VAL A 48 7.90 4.65 -0.90
N LEU A 49 7.83 3.82 0.15
CA LEU A 49 6.74 2.87 0.35
C LEU A 49 5.39 3.54 0.60
N LEU A 50 5.36 4.74 1.20
CA LEU A 50 4.11 5.47 1.47
C LEU A 50 3.64 6.33 0.30
N SER A 51 4.54 6.81 -0.58
CA SER A 51 4.18 7.81 -1.60
C SER A 51 4.33 7.36 -3.05
N SER A 52 5.11 6.32 -3.32
CA SER A 52 5.59 6.03 -4.68
C SER A 52 5.34 4.60 -5.14
N LEU A 53 4.58 3.82 -4.36
CA LEU A 53 4.15 2.51 -4.81
C LEU A 53 3.02 2.64 -5.83
N GLU A 54 3.24 2.02 -6.98
CA GLU A 54 2.20 1.88 -8.01
C GLU A 54 1.16 0.84 -7.57
N GLY A 55 -0.09 1.10 -7.92
CA GLY A 55 -1.21 0.23 -7.57
C GLY A 55 -2.48 0.63 -8.31
N ALA A 56 -3.50 -0.21 -8.19
CA ALA A 56 -4.83 0.07 -8.71
C ALA A 56 -5.81 0.33 -7.58
N ALA A 57 -6.64 1.35 -7.72
CA ALA A 57 -7.70 1.69 -6.77
C ALA A 57 -8.93 2.23 -7.51
N VAL A 58 -10.10 2.10 -6.89
CA VAL A 58 -11.34 2.68 -7.43
C VAL A 58 -11.29 4.20 -7.23
N THR A 59 -11.29 4.95 -8.33
CA THR A 59 -11.20 6.43 -8.29
C THR A 59 -12.55 7.14 -8.32
N ALA A 60 -13.59 6.47 -8.82
CA ALA A 60 -14.93 7.04 -8.93
C ALA A 60 -15.98 5.93 -8.95
N VAL A 61 -17.17 6.23 -8.46
CA VAL A 61 -18.32 5.34 -8.45
C VAL A 61 -19.56 6.10 -8.92
N LYS A 62 -20.46 5.41 -9.62
CA LYS A 62 -21.79 5.92 -9.98
C LYS A 62 -22.79 4.91 -9.46
N ILE A 63 -23.67 5.35 -8.56
CA ILE A 63 -24.67 4.50 -7.94
C ILE A 63 -26.05 4.98 -8.40
N THR A 64 -26.83 4.06 -8.96
CA THR A 64 -28.19 4.36 -9.41
C THR A 64 -29.10 4.56 -8.20
N GLY A 65 -29.87 5.64 -8.20
CA GLY A 65 -30.79 5.97 -7.10
C GLY A 65 -30.20 6.87 -6.01
N SER A 66 -28.88 7.16 -6.03
CA SER A 66 -28.28 8.19 -5.17
C SER A 66 -28.07 9.49 -5.94
N VAL A 67 -28.57 10.60 -5.39
CA VAL A 67 -28.32 11.94 -5.96
C VAL A 67 -26.98 12.51 -5.45
N HIS A 68 -26.63 12.19 -4.21
CA HIS A 68 -25.39 12.61 -3.56
C HIS A 68 -24.92 11.56 -2.54
N GLU A 69 -23.69 11.71 -2.06
CA GLU A 69 -23.01 10.79 -1.15
C GLU A 69 -23.67 10.67 0.23
N LEU A 70 -24.41 11.68 0.68
CA LEU A 70 -25.14 11.67 1.95
C LEU A 70 -26.55 11.06 1.87
N SER A 71 -26.90 10.42 0.75
CA SER A 71 -28.24 9.85 0.54
C SER A 71 -28.33 8.40 1.02
N SER A 72 -29.54 7.94 1.33
CA SER A 72 -29.85 6.53 1.55
C SER A 72 -30.49 5.93 0.29
N ILE A 73 -30.32 4.62 0.11
CA ILE A 73 -30.90 3.88 -1.01
C ILE A 73 -32.00 2.97 -0.47
N THR A 74 -33.20 3.07 -1.05
CA THR A 74 -34.31 2.20 -0.65
C THR A 74 -33.96 0.73 -0.85
N GLY A 75 -34.09 -0.07 0.21
CA GLY A 75 -33.76 -1.50 0.19
C GLY A 75 -32.30 -1.84 0.52
N VAL A 76 -31.46 -0.84 0.79
CA VAL A 76 -30.08 -1.03 1.27
C VAL A 76 -30.00 -0.61 2.74
N LYS A 77 -29.27 -1.38 3.55
CA LYS A 77 -29.14 -1.13 4.99
C LYS A 77 -28.13 -0.02 5.27
N GLU A 78 -27.03 -0.01 4.54
CA GLU A 78 -25.95 0.98 4.61
C GLU A 78 -26.31 2.27 3.87
N ASP A 79 -25.77 3.40 4.33
CA ASP A 79 -25.83 4.65 3.59
C ASP A 79 -24.78 4.69 2.45
N VAL A 80 -24.89 5.69 1.56
CA VAL A 80 -23.96 5.80 0.43
C VAL A 80 -22.52 6.09 0.88
N VAL A 81 -22.31 6.77 2.01
CA VAL A 81 -20.97 7.03 2.55
C VAL A 81 -20.29 5.73 2.96
N ASP A 82 -20.99 4.87 3.69
CA ASP A 82 -20.54 3.56 4.11
C ASP A 82 -20.20 2.67 2.92
N ILE A 83 -21.04 2.69 1.88
CA ILE A 83 -20.79 1.97 0.62
C ILE A 83 -19.48 2.49 -0.01
N ILE A 84 -19.30 3.80 -0.14
CA ILE A 84 -18.08 4.40 -0.69
C ILE A 84 -16.85 4.01 0.13
N LEU A 85 -16.93 4.04 1.47
CA LEU A 85 -15.83 3.65 2.36
C LEU A 85 -15.47 2.17 2.22
N ASN A 86 -16.46 1.30 2.04
CA ASN A 86 -16.22 -0.11 1.80
C ASN A 86 -15.61 -0.36 0.41
N ILE A 87 -16.05 0.39 -0.62
CA ILE A 87 -15.44 0.33 -1.95
C ILE A 87 -13.95 0.74 -1.91
N LYS A 88 -13.58 1.76 -1.12
CA LYS A 88 -12.17 2.15 -0.94
C LYS A 88 -11.28 1.05 -0.35
N LYS A 89 -11.86 0.08 0.37
CA LYS A 89 -11.13 -1.07 0.94
C LYS A 89 -10.95 -2.23 -0.05
N LEU A 90 -11.58 -2.18 -1.23
CA LEU A 90 -11.45 -3.23 -2.23
C LEU A 90 -10.00 -3.32 -2.73
N ARG A 91 -9.43 -4.52 -2.64
CA ARG A 91 -8.10 -4.83 -3.19
C ARG A 91 -8.24 -5.27 -4.63
N VAL A 92 -7.79 -4.45 -5.57
CA VAL A 92 -7.93 -4.69 -7.00
C VAL A 92 -6.54 -4.87 -7.62
N LYS A 93 -6.41 -5.86 -8.51
CA LYS A 93 -5.23 -6.02 -9.37
C LYS A 93 -5.67 -5.82 -10.81
N MET A 94 -5.14 -4.79 -11.47
CA MET A 94 -5.39 -4.54 -12.88
C MET A 94 -4.29 -5.18 -13.73
N HIS A 95 -4.69 -5.97 -14.72
CA HIS A 95 -3.79 -6.61 -15.68
C HIS A 95 -3.60 -5.78 -16.97
N ALA A 96 -4.23 -4.61 -17.04
CA ALA A 96 -4.17 -3.71 -18.17
C ALA A 96 -3.94 -2.28 -17.67
N ASP A 97 -3.21 -1.50 -18.47
CA ASP A 97 -2.88 -0.12 -18.12
C ASP A 97 -4.05 0.84 -18.37
N GLY A 98 -4.01 1.94 -17.64
CA GLY A 98 -4.94 3.07 -17.77
C GLY A 98 -6.27 2.89 -17.02
N LYS A 99 -7.15 3.88 -17.19
CA LYS A 99 -8.46 3.91 -16.53
C LYS A 99 -9.42 2.89 -17.17
N ARG A 100 -10.10 2.09 -16.34
CA ARG A 100 -11.16 1.17 -16.76
C ARG A 100 -12.45 1.42 -16.00
N ILE A 101 -13.57 1.13 -16.64
CA ILE A 101 -14.91 1.16 -16.04
C ILE A 101 -15.36 -0.29 -15.91
N ALA A 102 -15.74 -0.67 -14.69
CA ALA A 102 -16.43 -1.92 -14.42
C ALA A 102 -17.89 -1.61 -14.09
N THR A 103 -18.80 -2.42 -14.60
CA THR A 103 -20.23 -2.34 -14.30
C THR A 103 -20.64 -3.70 -13.74
N ILE A 104 -21.37 -3.67 -12.63
CA ILE A 104 -21.90 -4.84 -11.92
C ILE A 104 -23.42 -4.79 -12.02
#